data_AF-A0AAD6Z3A4-F1
#
_entry.id   AF-A0AAD6Z3A4-F1
#
_cell.length_a   1.000
_cell.length_b   1.000
_cell.length_c   1.000
_cell.angle_alpha   90.00
_cell.angle_beta   90.00
_cell.angle_gamma   90.00
#
_symmetry.space_group_name_H-M   'P 1'
#
loop_
_entity.id
_entity.type
_entity.pdbx_description
1 polymer ?
#
loop_
_entity_poly.entity_id
_entity_poly.type
_entity_poly.pdbx_seq_one_letter_code
_entity_poly.pdbx_strand_id
1 'polypeptide(L)'
;SKWIWTPEMAAGTAPEGRRWFRKVLTAPEGKTPIYAHILSRAEDVHGFFVNGRAVGSSSPLSVLNWVCVALRPYHNVFAVKAINTGGPAGVLATIQVTYADGTTSTVVTDASWRFKQTFEPGSDTATFDDAHWGTAFVLPNETTTADGMMWPVMLPCAASISPGTCETIAV
;
A
#
# COMPACT_ATOMS: atom_id res chain seq x y z
N SER A 1 3.34 -9.70 -4.50
CA SER A 1 3.79 -8.33 -4.18
C SER A 1 5.29 -8.23 -4.28
N LYS A 2 5.82 -7.03 -4.50
CA LYS A 2 7.26 -6.73 -4.58
C LYS A 2 7.59 -5.60 -3.61
N TRP A 3 8.78 -5.65 -3.03
CA TRP A 3 9.31 -4.51 -2.28
C TRP A 3 9.58 -3.37 -3.24
N ILE A 4 9.11 -2.18 -2.88
CA ILE A 4 9.31 -0.97 -3.68
C ILE A 4 9.91 0.15 -2.83
N TRP A 5 10.75 0.96 -3.46
CA TRP A 5 11.21 2.23 -2.93
C TRP A 5 11.31 3.26 -4.06
N THR A 6 12.18 4.26 -3.92
CA THR A 6 12.50 5.24 -4.95
C THR A 6 13.87 4.95 -5.59
N PRO A 7 14.17 5.48 -6.80
CA PRO A 7 15.43 5.22 -7.51
C PRO A 7 16.71 5.74 -6.84
N GLU A 8 16.60 6.37 -5.67
CA GLU A 8 17.75 6.88 -4.90
C GLU A 8 18.50 5.78 -4.12
N MET A 9 18.01 4.53 -4.15
CA MET A 9 18.65 3.40 -3.50
C MET A 9 20.10 3.26 -3.97
N ALA A 10 21.03 3.18 -3.02
CA ALA A 10 22.45 3.01 -3.28
C ALA A 10 23.03 1.95 -2.33
N ALA A 11 23.69 0.93 -2.90
CA ALA A 11 24.32 -0.16 -2.16
C ALA A 11 23.41 -0.82 -1.09
N GLY A 12 22.10 -0.96 -1.40
CA GLY A 12 21.13 -1.59 -0.50
C GLY A 12 20.56 -0.67 0.59
N THR A 13 20.91 0.63 0.58
CA THR A 13 20.42 1.63 1.54
C THR A 13 19.74 2.80 0.83
N ALA A 14 18.92 3.55 1.56
CA ALA A 14 18.38 4.82 1.11
C ALA A 14 18.76 5.96 2.06
N PRO A 15 18.77 7.21 1.59
CA PRO A 15 18.81 8.37 2.46
C PRO A 15 17.64 8.37 3.45
N GLU A 16 17.87 8.93 4.63
CA GLU A 16 16.82 9.16 5.61
C GLU A 16 15.71 10.07 5.06
N GLY A 17 14.50 9.86 5.57
CA GLY A 17 13.37 10.74 5.35
C GLY A 17 12.14 10.06 4.78
N ARG A 18 11.17 10.90 4.42
CA ARG A 18 9.84 10.48 3.99
C ARG A 18 9.79 10.22 2.51
N ARG A 19 9.10 9.16 2.10
CA ARG A 19 8.68 8.92 0.71
C ARG A 19 7.19 8.64 0.67
N TRP A 20 6.55 9.14 -0.37
CA TRP A 20 5.14 8.94 -0.64
C TRP A 20 4.98 8.00 -1.82
N PHE A 21 4.10 7.02 -1.67
CA PHE A 21 3.71 6.10 -2.72
C PHE A 21 2.21 6.20 -2.95
N ARG A 22 1.79 6.14 -4.22
CA ARG A 22 0.40 6.27 -4.63
C ARG A 22 0.02 5.19 -5.64
N LYS A 23 -1.19 4.65 -5.50
CA LYS A 23 -1.79 3.73 -6.46
C LYS A 23 -3.29 4.01 -6.58
N VAL A 24 -3.72 4.33 -7.80
CA VAL A 24 -5.14 4.37 -8.16
C VAL A 24 -5.63 2.93 -8.37
N LEU A 25 -6.79 2.60 -7.80
CA LEU A 25 -7.50 1.37 -8.11
C LEU A 25 -8.16 1.50 -9.49
N THR A 26 -7.74 0.67 -10.42
CA THR A 26 -8.47 0.45 -11.67
C THR A 26 -9.34 -0.79 -11.51
N ALA A 27 -10.61 -0.58 -11.14
CA ALA A 27 -11.57 -1.67 -11.10
C ALA A 27 -11.79 -2.26 -12.51
N PRO A 28 -11.96 -3.58 -12.67
CA PRO A 28 -12.37 -4.15 -13.95
C PRO A 28 -13.70 -3.54 -14.42
N GLU A 29 -13.90 -3.51 -15.73
CA GLU A 29 -15.11 -2.95 -16.33
C GLU A 29 -16.38 -3.60 -15.74
N GLY A 30 -17.37 -2.76 -15.41
CA GLY A 30 -18.63 -3.19 -14.80
C GLY A 30 -18.54 -3.62 -13.33
N LYS A 31 -17.37 -3.58 -12.69
CA LYS A 31 -17.20 -3.96 -11.28
C LYS A 31 -17.27 -2.75 -10.36
N THR A 32 -18.04 -2.86 -9.29
CA THR A 32 -18.17 -1.83 -8.23
C THR A 32 -17.44 -2.30 -6.97
N PRO A 33 -16.31 -1.68 -6.57
CA PRO A 33 -15.62 -2.01 -5.32
C PRO A 33 -16.50 -1.72 -4.10
N ILE A 34 -16.44 -2.57 -3.07
CA ILE A 34 -17.16 -2.36 -1.80
C ILE A 34 -16.20 -2.21 -0.63
N TYR A 35 -15.22 -3.11 -0.48
CA TYR A 35 -14.25 -3.05 0.60
C TYR A 35 -12.92 -3.68 0.17
N ALA A 36 -11.87 -3.39 0.93
CA ALA A 36 -10.57 -3.99 0.76
C ALA A 36 -10.00 -4.51 2.08
N HIS A 37 -9.37 -5.68 2.01
CA HIS A 37 -8.43 -6.15 3.04
C HIS A 37 -7.01 -5.75 2.62
N ILE A 38 -6.33 -5.01 3.48
CA ILE A 38 -5.00 -4.48 3.23
C ILE A 38 -4.03 -5.12 4.21
N LEU A 39 -3.01 -5.78 3.69
CA LEU A 39 -1.84 -6.20 4.43
C LEU A 39 -0.66 -5.36 3.95
N SER A 40 0.03 -4.67 4.85
CA SER A 40 1.13 -3.77 4.49
C SER A 40 2.27 -3.79 5.50
N ARG A 41 3.49 -3.60 5.00
CA ARG A 41 4.73 -3.48 5.77
C ARG A 41 5.59 -2.38 5.18
N ALA A 42 6.35 -1.71 6.02
CA ALA A 42 7.47 -0.88 5.60
C ALA A 42 8.65 -1.04 6.55
N GLU A 43 9.82 -0.72 6.04
CA GLU A 43 11.03 -0.51 6.82
C GLU A 43 11.41 0.97 6.65
N ASP A 44 11.30 1.82 7.68
CA ASP A 44 11.08 1.50 9.11
C ASP A 44 9.65 1.76 9.64
N VAL A 45 8.97 2.77 9.08
CA VAL A 45 7.65 3.20 9.55
C VAL A 45 6.77 3.54 8.35
N HIS A 46 5.50 3.17 8.39
CA HIS A 46 4.51 3.65 7.43
C HIS A 46 3.17 4.05 8.04
N GLY A 47 2.55 5.04 7.42
CA GLY A 47 1.11 5.27 7.47
C GLY A 47 0.47 4.83 6.17
N PHE A 48 -0.63 4.08 6.25
CA PHE A 48 -1.44 3.67 5.10
C PHE A 48 -2.71 4.52 5.02
N PHE A 49 -3.03 5.00 3.83
CA PHE A 49 -4.16 5.89 3.57
C PHE A 49 -5.03 5.32 2.45
N VAL A 50 -6.34 5.48 2.59
CA VAL A 50 -7.32 5.20 1.54
C VAL A 50 -8.20 6.42 1.36
N ASN A 51 -8.24 6.97 0.15
CA ASN A 51 -9.04 8.15 -0.19
C ASN A 51 -8.78 9.36 0.75
N GLY A 52 -7.51 9.60 1.10
CA GLY A 52 -7.08 10.66 2.01
C GLY A 52 -7.28 10.38 3.50
N ARG A 53 -7.85 9.23 3.86
CA ARG A 53 -8.09 8.85 5.26
C ARG A 53 -7.03 7.86 5.73
N ALA A 54 -6.38 8.14 6.86
CA ALA A 54 -5.48 7.18 7.50
C ALA A 54 -6.27 5.95 7.97
N VAL A 55 -5.83 4.77 7.55
CA VAL A 55 -6.49 3.49 7.87
C VAL A 55 -5.66 2.59 8.76
N GLY A 56 -4.35 2.82 8.84
CA GLY A 56 -3.47 2.13 9.76
C GLY A 56 -2.07 2.72 9.74
N SER A 57 -1.29 2.43 10.77
CA SER A 57 0.11 2.84 10.90
C SER A 57 0.92 1.75 11.57
N SER A 58 2.16 1.57 11.14
CA SER A 58 3.13 0.74 11.83
C SER A 58 3.98 1.58 12.79
N SER A 59 4.64 0.89 13.72
CA SER A 59 5.76 1.44 14.49
C SER A 59 7.01 0.62 14.18
N PRO A 60 8.23 1.10 14.51
CA PRO A 60 9.45 0.31 14.32
C PRO A 60 9.43 -1.06 15.02
N LEU A 61 8.58 -1.23 16.04
CA LEU A 61 8.42 -2.47 16.80
C LEU A 61 7.30 -3.39 16.27
N SER A 62 6.48 -2.90 15.34
CA SER A 62 5.38 -3.64 14.71
C SER A 62 5.19 -3.15 13.29
N VAL A 63 5.95 -3.76 12.39
CA VAL A 63 6.04 -3.37 10.97
C VAL A 63 4.85 -3.83 10.13
N LEU A 64 4.00 -4.73 10.64
CA LEU A 64 2.83 -5.24 9.93
C LEU A 64 1.56 -4.45 10.28
N ASN A 65 0.81 -4.06 9.25
CA ASN A 65 -0.51 -3.44 9.37
C ASN A 65 -1.54 -4.27 8.58
N TRP A 66 -2.61 -4.71 9.24
CA TRP A 66 -3.74 -5.43 8.63
C TRP A 66 -5.05 -4.72 8.96
N VAL A 67 -5.76 -4.27 7.93
CA VAL A 67 -7.01 -3.51 8.08
C VAL A 67 -8.06 -3.92 7.04
N CYS A 68 -9.33 -3.79 7.40
CA CYS A 68 -10.46 -3.82 6.47
C CYS A 68 -11.00 -2.41 6.30
N VAL A 69 -11.21 -1.96 5.07
CA VAL A 69 -11.70 -0.60 4.78
C VAL A 69 -12.80 -0.62 3.73
N ALA A 70 -13.84 0.19 3.93
CA ALA A 70 -14.83 0.45 2.91
C ALA A 70 -14.22 1.25 1.75
N LEU A 71 -14.63 0.93 0.53
CA LEU A 71 -14.24 1.61 -0.69
C LEU A 71 -15.40 2.42 -1.27
N ARG A 72 -15.06 3.42 -2.07
CA ARG A 72 -16.01 4.14 -2.91
C ARG A 72 -16.39 3.28 -4.13
N PRO A 73 -17.58 3.47 -4.73
CA PRO A 73 -18.02 2.68 -5.90
C PRO A 73 -17.17 2.82 -7.17
N TYR A 74 -16.34 3.86 -7.28
CA TYR A 74 -15.60 4.15 -8.52
C TYR A 74 -14.11 4.42 -8.23
N HIS A 75 -13.77 5.65 -7.87
CA HIS A 75 -12.40 6.06 -7.71
C HIS A 75 -11.92 5.82 -6.28
N ASN A 76 -10.93 4.93 -6.15
CA ASN A 76 -10.21 4.71 -4.91
C ASN A 76 -8.72 4.90 -5.11
N VAL A 77 -8.08 5.52 -4.12
CA VAL A 77 -6.63 5.67 -4.07
C VAL A 77 -6.10 5.05 -2.81
N PHE A 78 -5.06 4.25 -2.96
CA PHE A 78 -4.21 3.76 -1.89
C PHE A 78 -2.95 4.62 -1.86
N ALA A 79 -2.58 5.10 -0.68
CA ALA A 79 -1.34 5.84 -0.49
C ALA A 79 -0.58 5.35 0.73
N VAL A 80 0.75 5.42 0.64
CA VAL A 80 1.65 5.07 1.74
C VAL A 80 2.60 6.22 1.98
N LYS A 81 2.65 6.68 3.23
CA LYS A 81 3.72 7.54 3.73
C LYS A 81 4.73 6.65 4.44
N ALA A 82 5.86 6.39 3.81
CA ALA A 82 6.95 5.63 4.41
C ALA A 82 8.03 6.57 4.94
N ILE A 83 8.66 6.21 6.06
CA ILE A 83 9.77 6.94 6.67
C ILE A 83 10.93 5.96 6.83
N ASN A 84 12.04 6.27 6.17
CA ASN A 84 13.32 5.63 6.42
C ASN A 84 14.06 6.40 7.52
N THR A 85 14.49 5.72 8.57
CA THR A 85 15.29 6.27 9.67
C THR A 85 16.77 5.95 9.54
N GLY A 86 17.16 5.26 8.47
CA GLY A 86 18.54 5.00 8.07
C GLY A 86 18.73 3.55 7.64
N GLY A 87 19.61 3.31 6.66
CA GLY A 87 19.90 1.97 6.18
C GLY A 87 18.90 1.49 5.11
N PRO A 88 18.50 0.20 5.12
CA PRO A 88 17.57 -0.35 4.15
C PRO A 88 16.19 0.31 4.20
N ALA A 89 15.50 0.41 3.06
CA ALA A 89 14.18 1.02 3.00
C ALA A 89 13.30 0.29 1.99
N GLY A 90 12.01 0.14 2.32
CA GLY A 90 11.07 -0.50 1.43
C GLY A 90 9.63 -0.43 1.92
N VAL A 91 8.71 -0.55 0.97
CA VAL A 91 7.28 -0.75 1.21
C VAL A 91 6.82 -2.03 0.51
N LEU A 92 6.00 -2.82 1.21
CA LEU A 92 5.36 -4.02 0.68
C LEU A 92 3.88 -3.99 1.04
N ALA A 93 2.99 -4.19 0.07
CA ALA A 93 1.57 -4.34 0.36
C ALA A 93 0.86 -5.30 -0.59
N THR A 94 -0.19 -5.92 -0.06
CA THR A 94 -1.18 -6.71 -0.79
C THR A 94 -2.56 -6.24 -0.37
N ILE A 95 -3.38 -5.92 -1.36
CA ILE A 95 -4.70 -5.34 -1.17
C ILE A 95 -5.68 -6.19 -1.95
N GLN A 96 -6.52 -6.94 -1.23
CA GLN A 96 -7.61 -7.69 -1.87
C GLN A 96 -8.85 -6.84 -1.86
N VAL A 97 -9.34 -6.52 -3.05
CA VAL A 97 -10.57 -5.75 -3.28
C VAL A 97 -11.72 -6.73 -3.52
N THR A 98 -12.81 -6.54 -2.79
CA THR A 98 -14.08 -7.25 -3.03
C THR A 98 -15.06 -6.33 -3.75
N TYR A 99 -15.74 -6.90 -4.74
CA TYR A 99 -16.73 -6.21 -5.58
C TYR A 99 -18.17 -6.60 -5.20
N ALA A 100 -19.14 -5.81 -5.67
CA ALA A 100 -20.56 -5.99 -5.37
C ALA A 100 -21.15 -7.32 -5.84
N ASP A 101 -20.54 -7.95 -6.84
CA ASP A 101 -20.94 -9.27 -7.33
C ASP A 101 -20.24 -10.44 -6.60
N GLY A 102 -19.52 -10.14 -5.52
CA GLY A 102 -18.79 -11.12 -4.72
C GLY A 102 -17.44 -11.54 -5.30
N THR A 103 -17.06 -11.08 -6.51
CA THR A 103 -15.74 -11.36 -7.08
C THR A 103 -14.66 -10.54 -6.37
N THR A 104 -13.39 -10.93 -6.56
CA THR A 104 -12.25 -10.23 -5.97
C THR A 104 -11.15 -9.97 -7.00
N SER A 105 -10.32 -8.97 -6.72
CA SER A 105 -9.05 -8.73 -7.42
C SER A 105 -7.97 -8.31 -6.43
N THR A 106 -6.71 -8.46 -6.81
CA THR A 106 -5.58 -8.10 -5.95
C THR A 106 -4.78 -6.95 -6.55
N VAL A 107 -4.56 -5.91 -5.75
CA VAL A 107 -3.56 -4.86 -6.02
C VAL A 107 -2.33 -5.16 -5.17
N VAL A 108 -1.16 -5.09 -5.77
CA VAL A 108 0.12 -5.36 -5.09
C VAL A 108 1.07 -4.20 -5.26
N THR A 109 2.03 -4.04 -4.34
CA THR A 109 3.20 -3.17 -4.58
C THR A 109 4.05 -3.73 -5.71
N ASP A 110 4.35 -2.88 -6.69
CA ASP A 110 5.15 -3.16 -7.88
C ASP A 110 5.56 -1.83 -8.57
N ALA A 111 6.20 -1.91 -9.74
CA ALA A 111 6.69 -0.75 -10.50
C ALA A 111 5.59 0.21 -11.00
N SER A 112 4.31 -0.19 -10.94
CA SER A 112 3.19 0.64 -11.40
C SER A 112 2.72 1.65 -10.36
N TRP A 113 3.25 1.60 -9.14
CA TRP A 113 3.03 2.62 -8.12
C TRP A 113 3.78 3.89 -8.49
N ARG A 114 3.20 5.04 -8.16
CA ARG A 114 3.86 6.35 -8.29
C ARG A 114 4.53 6.72 -6.99
N PHE A 115 5.64 7.46 -7.06
CA PHE A 115 6.32 7.97 -5.87
C PHE A 115 6.65 9.47 -5.95
N LYS A 116 6.80 10.07 -4.77
CA LYS A 116 7.35 11.42 -4.57
C LYS A 116 8.17 11.47 -3.27
N GLN A 117 9.26 12.23 -3.26
CA GLN A 117 10.07 12.42 -2.05
C GLN A 117 9.44 13.41 -1.07
N THR A 118 8.61 14.33 -1.54
CA THR A 118 7.90 15.33 -0.73
C THR A 118 6.41 15.08 -0.76
N PHE A 119 5.72 15.42 0.34
CA PHE A 119 4.25 15.41 0.31
C PHE A 119 3.76 16.51 -0.62
N GLU A 120 2.72 16.19 -1.38
CA GLU A 120 2.00 17.16 -2.17
C GLU A 120 0.55 17.21 -1.66
N PRO A 121 0.03 18.38 -1.25
CA PRO A 121 -1.32 18.48 -0.72
C PRO A 121 -2.38 17.85 -1.64
N GLY A 122 -3.21 16.98 -1.08
CA GLY A 122 -4.26 16.28 -1.81
C GLY A 122 -3.80 15.07 -2.64
N SER A 123 -2.51 14.73 -2.62
CA SER A 123 -1.96 13.59 -3.38
C SER A 123 -2.52 12.22 -3.00
N ASP A 124 -3.09 12.10 -1.81
CA ASP A 124 -3.77 10.92 -1.28
C ASP A 124 -5.26 10.84 -1.68
N THR A 125 -5.75 11.78 -2.47
CA THR A 125 -7.14 11.81 -2.96
C THR A 125 -7.29 11.22 -4.37
N ALA A 126 -8.53 10.84 -4.69
CA ALA A 126 -8.89 10.22 -5.96
C ALA A 126 -8.73 11.12 -7.19
N THR A 127 -8.83 12.44 -7.02
CA THR A 127 -8.84 13.42 -8.12
C THR A 127 -7.46 13.99 -8.45
N PHE A 128 -6.44 13.62 -7.68
CA PHE A 128 -5.08 14.10 -7.90
C PHE A 128 -4.46 13.52 -9.18
N ASP A 129 -3.83 14.37 -10.00
CA ASP A 129 -3.05 13.97 -11.17
C ASP A 129 -1.61 13.69 -10.77
N ASP A 130 -1.21 12.42 -10.79
CA ASP A 130 0.15 11.98 -10.46
C ASP A 130 1.00 11.68 -11.69
N ALA A 131 0.60 12.13 -12.89
CA ALA A 131 1.35 11.87 -14.11
C ALA A 131 2.80 12.36 -14.05
N HIS A 132 3.05 13.44 -13.29
CA HIS A 132 4.38 14.02 -13.07
C HIS A 132 5.16 13.37 -11.90
N TRP A 133 4.61 12.35 -11.24
CA TRP A 133 5.32 11.56 -10.24
C TRP A 133 6.18 10.47 -10.90
N GLY A 134 7.30 10.15 -10.26
CA GLY A 134 8.15 9.04 -10.70
C GLY A 134 7.46 7.69 -10.50
N THR A 135 7.89 6.66 -11.21
CA THR A 135 7.45 5.28 -10.99
C THR A 135 8.30 4.60 -9.93
N ALA A 136 7.68 3.81 -9.06
CA ALA A 136 8.36 3.16 -7.96
C ALA A 136 9.46 2.22 -8.47
N PHE A 137 10.59 2.21 -7.76
CA PHE A 137 11.70 1.32 -8.05
C PHE A 137 11.47 0.00 -7.33
N VAL A 138 11.36 -1.09 -8.10
CA VAL A 138 11.26 -2.45 -7.54
C VAL A 138 12.63 -2.87 -7.02
N LEU A 139 12.71 -3.18 -5.73
CA LEU A 139 13.95 -3.63 -5.13
C LEU A 139 14.32 -5.02 -5.68
N PRO A 140 15.61 -5.28 -5.99
CA PRO A 140 16.06 -6.62 -6.32
C PRO A 140 15.80 -7.56 -5.13
N ASN A 141 15.34 -8.79 -5.42
CA ASN A 141 14.90 -9.77 -4.42
C ASN A 141 15.96 -10.07 -3.31
N GLU A 142 15.45 -10.32 -2.09
CA GLU A 142 16.04 -11.00 -0.90
C GLU A 142 17.28 -10.44 -0.17
N THR A 143 17.89 -9.31 -0.54
CA THR A 143 19.10 -8.80 0.18
C THR A 143 19.03 -7.35 0.67
N THR A 144 17.87 -6.70 0.54
CA THR A 144 17.74 -5.26 0.86
C THR A 144 16.74 -4.95 1.97
N THR A 145 16.32 -5.94 2.74
CA THR A 145 15.56 -5.76 3.99
C THR A 145 16.24 -6.57 5.08
N ALA A 146 16.40 -6.01 6.26
CA ALA A 146 17.30 -6.53 7.30
C ALA A 146 17.00 -7.97 7.75
N ASP A 147 15.79 -8.48 7.49
CA ASP A 147 15.32 -9.73 8.10
C ASP A 147 15.44 -10.98 7.23
N GLY A 148 15.73 -10.89 5.92
CA GLY A 148 15.81 -12.08 5.03
C GLY A 148 14.60 -13.04 5.10
N MET A 149 13.45 -12.56 5.59
CA MET A 149 12.29 -13.39 5.90
C MET A 149 11.35 -13.47 4.70
N MET A 150 11.35 -14.64 4.08
CA MET A 150 10.32 -15.12 3.15
C MET A 150 8.97 -15.23 3.87
N TRP A 151 8.06 -14.28 3.66
CA TRP A 151 6.65 -14.48 4.01
C TRP A 151 5.91 -15.05 2.80
N PRO A 152 5.25 -16.22 2.89
CA PRO A 152 4.25 -16.56 1.92
C PRO A 152 3.14 -15.51 2.07
N VAL A 153 3.04 -14.59 1.10
CA VAL A 153 1.95 -13.63 1.02
C VAL A 153 0.70 -14.37 0.54
N MET A 154 0.28 -15.38 1.30
CA MET A 154 -1.08 -15.85 1.29
C MET A 154 -1.82 -14.96 2.28
N LEU A 155 -2.65 -14.06 1.75
CA LEU A 155 -3.88 -13.73 2.47
C LEU A 155 -4.50 -15.09 2.82
N PRO A 156 -4.85 -15.38 4.08
CA PRO A 156 -5.39 -16.69 4.44
C PRO A 156 -6.52 -17.01 3.46
N CYS A 157 -6.34 -18.10 2.70
CA CYS A 157 -7.32 -18.57 1.73
C CYS A 157 -8.62 -18.77 2.48
N ALA A 158 -9.62 -17.93 2.18
CA ALA A 158 -11.01 -18.12 2.55
C ALA A 158 -11.24 -18.76 3.95
N ALA A 159 -10.53 -18.29 4.99
CA ALA A 159 -11.06 -18.47 6.34
C ALA A 159 -12.38 -17.72 6.30
N SER A 160 -13.49 -18.43 6.38
CA SER A 160 -14.85 -17.93 6.30
C SER A 160 -14.95 -16.61 7.05
N ILE A 161 -14.83 -15.51 6.32
CA ILE A 161 -15.10 -14.19 6.83
C ILE A 161 -16.60 -14.23 6.97
N SER A 162 -17.09 -14.54 8.17
CA SER A 162 -18.47 -14.20 8.51
C SER A 162 -18.64 -12.75 8.05
N PRO A 163 -19.74 -12.36 7.41
CA PRO A 163 -20.01 -10.97 7.05
C PRO A 163 -20.25 -10.13 8.32
N GLY A 164 -19.27 -10.10 9.22
CA GLY A 164 -19.08 -9.09 10.24
C GLY A 164 -18.44 -7.93 9.50
N THR A 165 -19.32 -7.06 9.03
CA THR A 165 -19.07 -5.69 8.61
C THR A 165 -17.63 -5.24 8.80
N CYS A 166 -16.96 -5.00 7.67
CA CYS A 166 -15.92 -3.99 7.57
C CYS A 166 -16.52 -2.72 8.20
N GLU A 167 -16.26 -2.46 9.49
CA GLU A 167 -16.97 -1.42 10.23
C GLU A 167 -16.75 -0.09 9.49
N THR A 168 -17.85 0.46 8.98
CA THR A 168 -17.87 1.77 8.35
C THR A 168 -17.32 2.74 9.38
N ILE A 169 -16.09 3.24 9.20
CA ILE A 169 -15.65 4.33 10.06
C ILE A 169 -16.51 5.52 9.65
N ALA A 170 -17.46 5.82 10.53
CA ALA A 170 -18.45 6.87 10.37
C ALA A 170 -17.75 8.19 10.05
N VAL A 171 -18.35 8.90 9.08
CA VAL A 171 -18.00 10.26 8.64
C VAL A 171 -18.19 11.24 9.79
#